data_AF-A0A2T1D8G1-F1
#
_entry.id   AF-A0A2T1D8G1-F1
#
_cell.length_a   1.000
_cell.length_b   1.000
_cell.length_c   1.000
_cell.angle_alpha   90.00
_cell.angle_beta   90.00
_cell.angle_gamma   90.00
#
_symmetry.space_group_name_H-M   'P 1'
#
loop_
_entity.id
_entity.type
_entity.pdbx_description
1 polymer ?
#
loop_
_entity_poly.entity_id
_entity_poly.type
_entity_poly.pdbx_seq_one_letter_code
_entity_poly.pdbx_strand_id
1 'polypeptide(L)'
;STPSQPQPESPDPALIARIQEQVTEVADKYTEGLIQSVQTNFGGSELTVNLSDGWYDLPANRQDTLANDLLNRSRQLDFESVKLIDGDGEVLARSPVVGTRMVVYRRGRVETRDFMSVREGG
;
A
#
# COMPACT_ATOMS: atom_id res chain seq x y z
N SER A 1 -21.73 -23.24 33.09
CA SER A 1 -21.36 -21.95 32.48
C SER A 1 -19.92 -22.05 32.02
N THR A 2 -19.68 -22.12 30.72
CA THR A 2 -18.33 -21.98 30.16
C THR A 2 -17.90 -20.51 30.26
N PRO A 3 -16.68 -20.19 30.70
CA PRO A 3 -16.22 -18.82 30.76
C PRO A 3 -16.06 -18.27 29.34
N SER A 4 -16.66 -17.11 29.07
CA SER A 4 -16.48 -16.36 27.82
C SER A 4 -15.01 -15.99 27.70
N GLN A 5 -14.29 -16.67 26.80
CA GLN A 5 -12.92 -16.35 26.45
C GLN A 5 -12.90 -14.90 25.92
N PRO A 6 -11.96 -14.04 26.35
CA PRO A 6 -11.87 -12.68 25.83
C PRO A 6 -11.59 -12.76 24.33
N GLN A 7 -12.61 -12.42 23.54
CA GLN A 7 -12.50 -12.32 22.10
C GLN A 7 -11.61 -11.11 21.82
N PRO A 8 -10.55 -11.23 20.98
CA PRO A 8 -9.74 -10.08 20.61
C PRO A 8 -10.69 -9.00 20.09
N GLU A 9 -10.66 -7.85 20.76
CA GLU A 9 -11.48 -6.70 20.42
C GLU A 9 -11.16 -6.28 18.98
N SER A 10 -12.12 -6.52 18.08
CA SER A 10 -12.02 -6.02 16.71
C SER A 10 -12.02 -4.49 16.76
N PRO A 11 -11.23 -3.79 15.92
CA PRO A 11 -11.13 -2.34 15.95
C PRO A 11 -12.48 -1.66 15.73
N ASP A 12 -12.64 -0.45 16.27
CA ASP A 12 -13.84 0.38 16.07
C ASP A 12 -14.03 0.72 14.58
N PRO A 13 -15.20 0.45 13.97
CA PRO A 13 -15.48 0.80 12.57
C PRO A 13 -15.29 2.28 12.24
N ALA A 14 -15.58 3.20 13.17
CA ALA A 14 -15.40 4.63 12.98
C ALA A 14 -13.91 5.01 12.88
N LEU A 15 -13.04 4.29 13.61
CA LEU A 15 -11.59 4.46 13.49
C LEU A 15 -11.10 4.02 12.12
N ILE A 16 -11.55 2.85 11.65
CA ILE A 16 -11.18 2.32 10.33
C ILE A 16 -11.57 3.31 9.22
N ALA A 17 -12.80 3.82 9.26
CA ALA A 17 -13.30 4.80 8.28
C ALA A 17 -12.44 6.08 8.26
N ARG A 18 -12.06 6.59 9.44
CA ARG A 18 -11.19 7.76 9.56
C ARG A 18 -9.79 7.52 9.00
N ILE A 19 -9.21 6.35 9.25
CA ILE A 19 -7.91 5.97 8.68
C ILE A 19 -8.01 5.96 7.16
N GLN A 20 -9.05 5.32 6.61
CA GLN A 20 -9.25 5.26 5.16
C GLN A 20 -9.38 6.66 4.55
N GLU A 21 -10.18 7.55 5.15
CA GLU A 21 -10.33 8.94 4.72
C GLU A 21 -8.99 9.70 4.71
N GLN A 22 -8.23 9.60 5.81
CA GLN A 22 -6.94 10.30 5.97
C GLN A 22 -5.89 9.84 4.95
N VAL A 23 -5.90 8.57 4.59
CA VAL A 23 -4.96 7.98 3.63
C VAL A 23 -5.38 8.35 2.20
N THR A 24 -6.68 8.29 1.89
CA THR A 24 -7.25 8.71 0.59
C THR A 24 -6.96 10.18 0.30
N GLU A 25 -7.13 11.07 1.28
CA GLU A 25 -6.83 12.51 1.12
C GLU A 25 -5.36 12.77 0.70
N VAL A 26 -4.42 11.91 1.12
CA VAL A 26 -3.02 12.04 0.70
C VAL A 26 -2.86 11.66 -0.77
N ALA A 27 -3.46 10.56 -1.21
CA ALA A 27 -3.31 10.05 -2.57
C ALA A 27 -4.08 10.87 -3.62
N ASP A 28 -5.25 11.41 -3.28
CA ASP A 28 -6.06 12.22 -4.20
C ASP A 28 -5.35 13.51 -4.65
N LYS A 29 -4.32 13.96 -3.91
CA LYS A 29 -3.44 15.07 -4.34
C LYS A 29 -2.61 14.74 -5.58
N TYR A 30 -2.49 13.46 -5.92
CA TYR A 30 -1.70 12.97 -7.04
C TYR A 30 -2.61 12.58 -8.20
N THR A 31 -3.63 11.76 -7.92
CA THR A 31 -4.62 11.29 -8.90
C THR A 31 -5.84 10.80 -8.14
N GLU A 32 -7.03 11.25 -8.55
CA GLU A 32 -8.29 10.79 -7.96
C GLU A 32 -8.49 9.29 -8.21
N GLY A 33 -8.99 8.57 -7.21
CA GLY A 33 -9.26 7.13 -7.33
C GLY A 33 -8.00 6.26 -7.38
N LEU A 34 -6.86 6.81 -6.93
CA LEU A 34 -5.60 6.07 -6.87
C LEU A 34 -5.64 4.98 -5.78
N ILE A 35 -6.33 5.21 -4.66
CA ILE A 35 -6.51 4.18 -3.63
C ILE A 35 -7.72 3.32 -3.93
N GLN A 36 -7.50 2.01 -4.04
CA GLN A 36 -8.58 1.03 -4.18
C GLN A 36 -9.07 0.53 -2.83
N SER A 37 -8.16 0.28 -1.88
CA SER A 37 -8.53 -0.10 -0.51
C SER A 37 -7.42 0.21 0.48
N VAL A 38 -7.81 0.35 1.75
CA VAL A 38 -6.90 0.49 2.87
C VAL A 38 -7.21 -0.63 3.87
N GLN A 39 -6.18 -1.38 4.24
CA GLN A 39 -6.26 -2.47 5.20
C GLN A 39 -5.32 -2.18 6.35
N THR A 40 -5.75 -2.52 7.56
CA THR A 40 -5.02 -2.25 8.79
C THR A 40 -4.77 -3.55 9.53
N ASN A 41 -3.52 -3.81 9.86
CA ASN A 41 -3.14 -4.85 10.80
C ASN A 41 -2.75 -4.18 12.12
N PHE A 42 -3.74 -3.97 13.00
CA PHE A 42 -3.51 -3.33 14.29
C PHE A 42 -2.57 -4.14 15.19
N GLY A 43 -2.64 -5.48 15.15
CA GLY A 43 -1.75 -6.34 15.93
C GLY A 43 -0.29 -6.29 15.48
N GLY A 44 -0.05 -6.05 14.19
CA GLY A 44 1.28 -5.92 13.60
C GLY A 44 1.73 -4.48 13.36
N SER A 45 0.93 -3.48 13.74
CA SER A 45 1.17 -2.06 13.46
C SER A 45 1.55 -1.77 12.00
N GLU A 46 0.86 -2.43 11.06
CA GLU A 46 1.08 -2.27 9.60
C GLU A 46 -0.17 -1.74 8.90
N LEU A 47 0.03 -0.69 8.10
CA LEU A 47 -0.95 -0.19 7.14
C LEU A 47 -0.65 -0.79 5.76
N THR A 48 -1.61 -1.46 5.13
CA THR A 48 -1.51 -1.88 3.73
C THR A 48 -2.43 -1.03 2.87
N VAL A 49 -1.86 -0.37 1.87
CA VAL A 49 -2.60 0.48 0.92
C VAL A 49 -2.57 -0.19 -0.44
N ASN A 50 -3.74 -0.51 -0.98
CA ASN A 50 -3.89 -1.03 -2.33
C ASN A 50 -4.12 0.14 -3.29
N LEU A 51 -3.24 0.27 -4.28
CA LEU A 51 -3.26 1.30 -5.30
C LEU A 51 -3.73 0.72 -6.63
N SER A 52 -4.46 1.54 -7.40
CA SER A 52 -4.83 1.20 -8.76
C SER A 52 -3.62 1.25 -9.70
N ASP A 53 -3.82 0.79 -10.94
CA ASP A 53 -2.82 0.87 -12.01
C ASP A 53 -2.32 2.31 -12.26
N GLY A 54 -3.06 3.34 -11.81
CA GLY A 54 -2.63 4.74 -11.85
C GLY A 54 -1.30 5.00 -11.15
N TRP A 55 -0.85 4.12 -10.25
CA TRP A 55 0.51 4.17 -9.70
C TRP A 55 1.59 4.14 -10.79
N TYR A 56 1.39 3.32 -11.81
CA TYR A 56 2.36 3.12 -12.90
C TYR A 56 2.34 4.29 -13.90
N ASP A 57 1.27 5.07 -13.92
CA ASP A 57 1.15 6.27 -14.75
C ASP A 57 1.84 7.49 -14.12
N LEU A 58 2.14 7.43 -12.81
CA LEU A 58 2.87 8.49 -12.13
C LEU A 58 4.35 8.49 -12.54
N PRO A 59 4.95 9.66 -12.80
CA PRO A 59 6.39 9.74 -13.00
C PRO A 59 7.13 9.34 -11.71
N ALA A 60 8.35 8.83 -11.85
CA ALA A 60 9.13 8.26 -10.75
C ALA A 60 9.24 9.18 -9.53
N ASN A 61 9.44 10.49 -9.73
CA ASN A 61 9.50 11.45 -8.64
C ASN A 61 8.16 11.58 -7.89
N ARG A 62 7.02 11.48 -8.57
CA ARG A 62 5.68 11.50 -7.94
C ARG A 62 5.42 10.21 -7.17
N GLN A 63 5.85 9.06 -7.70
CA GLN A 63 5.82 7.79 -6.98
C GLN A 63 6.61 7.87 -5.66
N ASP A 64 7.82 8.45 -5.71
CA ASP A 64 8.63 8.65 -4.51
C ASP A 64 7.95 9.57 -3.49
N THR A 65 7.43 10.72 -3.94
CA THR A 65 6.78 11.66 -3.01
C THR A 65 5.51 11.06 -2.41
N LEU A 66 4.64 10.43 -3.22
CA LEU A 66 3.44 9.76 -2.74
C LEU A 66 3.77 8.70 -1.69
N ALA A 67 4.75 7.84 -1.98
CA ALA A 67 5.11 6.78 -1.06
C ALA A 67 5.66 7.32 0.26
N ASN A 68 6.48 8.38 0.21
CA ASN A 68 6.97 9.05 1.41
C ASN A 68 5.84 9.75 2.20
N ASP A 69 4.87 10.36 1.53
CA ASP A 69 3.72 10.99 2.18
C ASP A 69 2.85 9.95 2.88
N LEU A 70 2.63 8.79 2.25
CA LEU A 70 1.90 7.67 2.86
C LEU A 70 2.65 7.08 4.07
N LEU A 71 3.99 6.98 4.01
CA LEU A 71 4.82 6.61 5.16
C LEU A 71 4.71 7.62 6.31
N ASN A 72 4.72 8.90 5.99
CA ASN A 72 4.57 9.95 7.01
C ASN A 72 3.17 9.91 7.62
N ARG A 73 2.13 9.70 6.80
CA ARG A 73 0.75 9.56 7.27
C ARG A 73 0.57 8.33 8.14
N SER A 74 1.17 7.18 7.79
CA SER A 74 1.07 5.97 8.60
C SER A 74 1.65 6.18 10.01
N ARG A 75 2.81 6.85 10.10
CA ARG A 75 3.44 7.21 11.38
C ARG A 75 2.59 8.16 12.22
N GLN A 76 1.91 9.12 11.59
CA GLN A 76 0.98 10.03 12.29
C GLN A 76 -0.28 9.33 12.80
N LEU A 77 -0.63 8.20 12.19
CA LEU A 77 -1.72 7.32 12.60
C LEU A 77 -1.23 6.18 13.53
N ASP A 78 -0.03 6.31 14.10
CA ASP A 78 0.62 5.37 15.03
C ASP A 78 0.95 3.97 14.45
N PHE A 79 1.00 3.82 13.13
CA PHE A 79 1.50 2.60 12.48
C PHE A 79 3.02 2.63 12.35
N GLU A 80 3.67 1.54 12.74
CA GLU A 80 5.12 1.35 12.61
C GLU A 80 5.56 1.21 11.15
N SER A 81 4.71 0.61 10.31
CA SER A 81 5.03 0.33 8.93
C SER A 81 3.87 0.55 7.97
N VAL A 82 4.20 0.82 6.70
CA VAL A 82 3.27 0.85 5.59
C VAL A 82 3.81 0.02 4.42
N LYS A 83 2.89 -0.68 3.76
CA LYS A 83 3.13 -1.47 2.55
C LYS A 83 2.17 -1.01 1.47
N LEU A 84 2.71 -0.69 0.30
CA LEU A 84 1.93 -0.34 -0.88
C LEU A 84 1.89 -1.54 -1.81
N ILE A 85 0.69 -1.94 -2.23
CA ILE A 85 0.45 -3.04 -3.17
C ILE A 85 -0.40 -2.56 -4.34
N ASP A 86 -0.39 -3.28 -5.45
CA ASP A 86 -1.37 -3.08 -6.53
C ASP A 86 -2.60 -4.01 -6.40
N GLY A 87 -3.49 -3.94 -7.39
CA GLY A 87 -4.70 -4.75 -7.48
C GLY A 87 -4.45 -6.26 -7.55
N ASP A 88 -3.27 -6.69 -8.01
CA ASP A 88 -2.85 -8.09 -8.04
C ASP A 88 -2.20 -8.54 -6.72
N GLY A 89 -1.99 -7.60 -5.79
CA GLY A 89 -1.33 -7.83 -4.51
C GLY A 89 0.19 -7.75 -4.57
N GLU A 90 0.76 -7.30 -5.69
CA GLU A 90 2.20 -7.18 -5.86
C GLU A 90 2.74 -5.98 -5.08
N VAL A 91 3.89 -6.16 -4.40
CA VAL A 91 4.48 -5.10 -3.58
C VAL A 91 5.10 -4.01 -4.45
N LEU A 92 4.58 -2.80 -4.32
CA LEU A 92 5.05 -1.60 -4.99
C LEU A 92 6.15 -0.90 -4.19
N ALA A 93 5.91 -0.73 -2.88
CA ALA A 93 6.83 -0.06 -1.97
C ALA A 93 6.61 -0.51 -0.51
N ARG A 94 7.63 -0.37 0.34
CA ARG A 94 7.53 -0.73 1.78
C ARG A 94 8.36 0.18 2.67
N SER A 95 8.00 0.21 3.97
CA SER A 95 8.73 0.95 4.99
C SER A 95 10.21 0.58 5.01
N PRO A 96 11.11 1.56 5.19
CA PRO A 96 12.51 1.24 5.39
C PRO A 96 12.67 0.50 6.73
N VAL A 97 13.60 -0.45 6.79
CA VAL A 97 14.04 -1.04 8.06
C VAL A 97 14.80 0.01 8.89
N VAL A 98 15.62 0.84 8.22
CA VAL A 98 16.35 1.96 8.81
C VAL A 98 16.22 3.17 7.89
N GLY A 99 15.88 4.32 8.48
CA GLY A 99 15.78 5.59 7.77
C GLY A 99 14.37 6.15 7.67
N THR A 100 14.23 7.24 6.94
CA THR A 100 12.99 8.03 6.89
C THR A 100 12.26 7.96 5.56
N ARG A 101 12.87 7.34 4.53
CA ARG A 101 12.34 7.31 3.17
C ARG A 101 11.82 5.93 2.79
N MET A 102 10.73 5.91 2.04
CA MET A 102 10.16 4.70 1.47
C MET A 102 11.15 3.98 0.57
N VAL A 103 11.06 2.65 0.52
CA VAL A 103 11.76 1.84 -0.49
C VAL A 103 10.75 1.44 -1.56
N VAL A 104 10.94 1.94 -2.78
CA VAL A 104 10.10 1.65 -3.94
C VAL A 104 10.72 0.52 -4.77
N TYR A 105 9.97 -0.56 -4.99
CA TYR A 105 10.39 -1.75 -5.73
C TYR A 105 9.94 -1.73 -7.19
N ARG A 106 8.71 -1.30 -7.45
CA ARG A 106 8.09 -1.36 -8.78
C ARG A 106 7.61 0.02 -9.20
N ARG A 107 8.18 0.51 -10.30
CA ARG A 107 7.86 1.82 -10.91
C ARG A 107 7.09 1.71 -12.23
N GLY A 108 7.09 0.53 -12.83
CA GLY A 108 6.39 0.22 -14.06
C GLY A 108 5.95 -1.24 -14.02
N ARG A 109 4.97 -1.59 -14.86
CA ARG A 109 4.57 -2.98 -15.06
C ARG A 109 5.75 -3.73 -15.68
N VAL A 110 6.16 -4.83 -15.06
CA VAL A 110 7.05 -5.79 -15.71
C VAL A 110 6.17 -6.55 -16.69
N GLU A 111 6.10 -6.09 -17.93
CA GLU A 111 5.45 -6.87 -18.98
C GLU A 111 6.25 -8.16 -19.16
N THR A 112 5.68 -9.29 -18.74
CA THR A 112 6.22 -10.61 -19.07
C THR A 112 5.93 -10.88 -20.54
N ARG A 113 6.64 -10.20 -21.44
CA ARG A 113 6.60 -10.44 -22.88
C ARG A 113 7.99 -10.30 -23.49
N ASP A 114 8.93 -11.15 -23.12
CA ASP A 114 10.15 -11.31 -23.94
C ASP A 114 10.91 -12.63 -23.71
N PHE A 115 10.25 -13.79 -23.59
CA PHE A 115 10.99 -15.08 -23.55
C PHE A 115 10.31 -16.28 -24.24
N MET A 116 9.27 -16.08 -25.05
CA MET A 116 8.67 -17.19 -25.84
C MET A 116 8.30 -16.77 -27.26
N SER A 117 9.30 -16.48 -28.10
CA SER A 117 9.16 -16.53 -29.57
C SER A 117 10.52 -16.65 -30.26
N VAL A 118 11.37 -17.57 -29.80
CA VAL A 118 12.41 -18.15 -30.66
C VAL A 118 12.47 -19.64 -30.37
N ARG A 119 11.67 -20.42 -31.13
CA ARG A 119 11.96 -21.78 -31.63
C ARG A 119 10.66 -22.47 -32.08
N GLU A 120 10.23 -22.12 -33.28
CA GLU A 120 9.66 -23.01 -34.29
C GLU A 120 10.07 -22.33 -35.62
N GLY A 121 10.73 -22.91 -36.61
CA GLY A 121 10.96 -24.27 -37.03
C GLY A 121 10.86 -24.25 -38.57
N GLY A 122 11.89 -24.70 -39.29
CA GLY A 122 11.86 -24.84 -40.76
C GLY A 122 12.98 -24.11 -41.50
#